data_AF-A0A1J5GTD7-F1
#
_entry.id   AF-A0A1J5GTD7-F1
#
_cell.length_a   1.000
_cell.length_b   1.000
_cell.length_c   1.000
_cell.angle_alpha   90.00
_cell.angle_beta   90.00
_cell.angle_gamma   90.00
#
_symmetry.space_group_name_H-M   'P 1'
#
loop_
_entity.id
_entity.type
_entity.pdbx_description
1 polymer ?
#
loop_
_entity_poly.entity_id
_entity_poly.type
_entity_poly.pdbx_seq_one_letter_code
_entity_poly.pdbx_strand_id
1 'polypeptide(L)' 'MKIIHEKSKCIGCGSCVALCPKFFEIDEEGIAHLKGSQLDSKTKEEILEIPKPECVKEAAEVCPVECIKILS' A
#
# COMPACT_ATOMS: atom_id res chain seq x y z
N MET A 1 6.78 0.36 -12.38
CA MET A 1 6.37 -0.72 -11.46
C MET A 1 4.99 -0.39 -10.92
N LYS A 2 4.12 -1.39 -10.84
CA LYS A 2 2.75 -1.27 -10.36
C LYS A 2 2.69 -1.76 -8.92
N ILE A 3 2.20 -0.93 -8.03
CA ILE A 3 1.92 -1.26 -6.64
C ILE A 3 0.43 -1.54 -6.53
N ILE A 4 0.08 -2.61 -5.83
CA ILE A 4 -1.30 -2.97 -5.50
C ILE A 4 -1.41 -3.08 -3.99
N HIS A 5 -2.36 -2.38 -3.40
CA HIS A 5 -2.67 -2.45 -1.98
C HIS A 5 -4.07 -3.04 -1.78
N GLU A 6 -4.13 -4.23 -1.18
CA GLU A 6 -5.34 -5.00 -0.90
C GLU A 6 -5.98 -4.50 0.42
N LYS A 7 -6.73 -3.39 0.38
CA LYS A 7 -7.32 -2.75 1.58
C LYS A 7 -8.07 -3.72 2.49
N SER A 8 -8.78 -4.69 1.91
CA SER A 8 -9.59 -5.68 2.65
C SER A 8 -8.80 -6.59 3.59
N LYS A 9 -7.49 -6.76 3.37
CA LYS A 9 -6.59 -7.52 4.23
C LYS A 9 -5.86 -6.64 5.25
N CYS A 10 -5.89 -5.33 5.06
CA CYS A 10 -5.12 -4.40 5.88
C CYS A 10 -5.68 -4.35 7.31
N ILE A 11 -4.79 -4.51 8.29
CA ILE A 11 -5.14 -4.50 9.73
C ILE A 11 -4.69 -3.20 10.43
N GLY A 12 -4.25 -2.18 9.68
CA GLY A 12 -3.87 -0.90 10.27
C GLY A 12 -2.58 -0.90 11.10
N CYS A 13 -1.65 -1.85 10.87
CA CYS A 13 -0.45 -1.98 11.70
C CYS A 13 0.53 -0.77 11.64
N GLY A 14 0.43 0.07 10.61
CA GLY A 14 1.23 1.30 10.47
C GLY A 14 2.67 1.13 9.96
N SER A 15 3.17 -0.09 9.76
CA SER A 15 4.56 -0.32 9.31
C SER A 15 4.88 0.36 7.96
N CYS A 16 3.94 0.32 7.01
CA CYS A 16 4.11 0.97 5.71
C CYS A 16 4.19 2.50 5.81
N VAL A 17 3.46 3.10 6.75
CA VAL A 17 3.49 4.55 7.02
C VAL A 17 4.80 4.95 7.69
N ALA A 18 5.32 4.12 8.60
CA ALA A 18 6.60 4.37 9.26
C ALA A 18 7.78 4.31 8.27
N LEU A 19 7.79 3.33 7.35
CA LEU A 19 8.88 3.16 6.39
C LEU A 19 8.77 4.05 5.16
N CYS A 20 7.54 4.34 4.72
CA CYS A 20 7.30 4.99 3.43
C CYS A 20 6.13 5.99 3.51
N PRO A 21 6.20 7.01 4.40
CA PRO A 21 5.11 7.97 4.65
C PRO A 21 4.77 8.84 3.43
N LYS A 22 5.68 8.89 2.44
CA LYS A 22 5.46 9.54 1.15
C LYS A 22 4.31 8.90 0.37
N PHE A 23 4.16 7.58 0.47
CA PHE A 23 3.19 6.81 -0.31
C PHE A 23 2.07 6.21 0.55
N PHE A 24 2.26 6.08 1.86
CA PHE A 24 1.23 5.54 2.74
C PHE A 24 0.81 6.53 3.83
N GLU A 25 -0.46 6.49 4.18
CA GLU A 25 -1.02 7.08 5.41
C GLU A 25 -2.04 6.12 6.02
N ILE A 26 -2.46 6.38 7.26
CA ILE A 26 -3.62 5.72 7.84
C ILE A 26 -4.83 6.60 7.57
N ASP A 27 -5.89 6.02 7.01
CA ASP A 27 -7.16 6.71 6.75
C ASP A 27 -8.08 6.73 7.98
N GLU A 28 -9.27 7.29 7.82
CA GLU A 28 -10.28 7.40 8.88
C GLU A 28 -10.82 6.04 9.35
N GLU A 29 -10.67 4.98 8.54
CA GLU A 29 -11.06 3.61 8.90
C GLU A 29 -9.96 2.90 9.70
N GLY A 30 -8.83 3.57 9.94
CA GLY A 30 -7.68 3.01 10.67
C GLY A 30 -6.85 2.03 9.84
N ILE A 31 -7.06 1.97 8.53
CA ILE A 31 -6.28 1.12 7.62
C ILE A 31 -5.34 1.97 6.75
N ALA A 32 -4.35 1.33 6.15
CA ALA A 32 -3.44 2.02 5.25
C ALA A 32 -4.17 2.51 3.99
N HIS A 33 -3.79 3.68 3.49
CA HIS A 33 -4.18 4.24 2.21
C HIS A 33 -2.93 4.52 1.37
N LEU A 34 -2.92 4.04 0.13
CA LEU A 34 -1.86 4.30 -0.84
C LEU A 34 -2.11 5.64 -1.54
N LYS A 35 -1.34 6.67 -1.17
CA LYS A 35 -1.48 8.05 -1.64
C LYS A 35 -1.35 8.15 -3.15
N GLY A 36 -2.30 8.85 -3.77
CA GLY A 36 -2.32 9.08 -5.22
C GLY A 36 -2.65 7.82 -6.04
N SER A 37 -3.06 6.74 -5.39
CA SER A 37 -3.53 5.54 -6.07
C SER A 37 -4.90 5.75 -6.72
N GLN A 38 -5.23 4.87 -7.66
CA GLN A 38 -6.56 4.70 -8.21
C GLN A 38 -7.20 3.47 -7.58
N LEU A 39 -8.47 3.59 -7.20
CA LEU A 39 -9.25 2.46 -6.69
C LEU A 39 -9.77 1.63 -7.87
N ASP A 40 -9.42 0.35 -7.93
CA ASP A 40 -10.03 -0.60 -8.86
C ASP A 40 -11.46 -0.90 -8.39
N SER A 41 -12.44 -0.58 -9.23
CA SER A 41 -13.86 -0.71 -8.89
C SER A 41 -14.31 -2.17 -8.77
N LYS A 42 -13.60 -3.11 -9.38
CA LYS A 42 -13.91 -4.55 -9.36
C LYS A 42 -13.26 -5.25 -8.17
N THR A 43 -11.98 -5.00 -7.93
CA THR A 43 -11.23 -5.69 -6.86
C THR A 43 -11.24 -4.93 -5.53
N LYS A 44 -11.59 -3.64 -5.55
CA LYS A 44 -11.51 -2.73 -4.39
C LYS A 44 -10.08 -2.55 -3.88
N GLU A 45 -9.10 -2.73 -4.77
CA GLU A 45 -7.68 -2.55 -4.49
C GLU A 45 -7.23 -1.16 -4.90
N GLU A 46 -6.21 -0.66 -4.22
CA GLU A 46 -5.56 0.61 -4.57
C GLU A 46 -4.35 0.32 -5.45
N ILE A 47 -4.30 0.99 -6.60
CA ILE A 47 -3.28 0.75 -7.63
C ILE A 47 -2.50 2.04 -7.86
N LEU A 48 -1.18 1.97 -7.79
CA LEU A 48 -0.30 3.09 -8.09
C LEU A 48 0.86 2.65 -8.99
N GLU A 49 1.08 3.38 -10.09
CA GLU A 49 2.24 3.16 -10.96
C GLU A 49 3.33 4.20 -10.68
N ILE A 50 4.52 3.71 -10.29
CA ILE A 50 5.69 4.57 -10.07
C ILE A 50 6.97 3.97 -10.67
N PRO A 51 7.95 4.82 -11.05
CA PRO A 51 9.21 4.36 -11.62
C PRO A 51 10.11 3.66 -10.60
N LYS A 52 10.01 3.98 -9.29
CA LYS A 52 10.92 3.43 -8.27
C LYS A 52 10.22 3.23 -6.90
N PRO A 53 10.01 1.98 -6.44
CA PRO A 53 9.33 1.68 -5.19
C PRO A 53 10.29 1.33 -4.03
N GLU A 54 11.45 1.98 -3.87
CA GLU A 54 12.47 1.57 -2.87
C GLU A 54 11.90 1.42 -1.44
N CYS A 55 11.32 2.47 -0.85
CA CYS A 55 10.71 2.35 0.47
C CYS A 55 9.42 1.52 0.47
N VAL A 56 8.74 1.42 -0.68
CA VAL A 56 7.52 0.62 -0.82
C VAL A 56 7.85 -0.87 -0.77
N LYS A 57 9.03 -1.28 -1.27
CA LYS A 57 9.51 -2.66 -1.19
C LYS A 57 9.73 -3.07 0.26
N GLU A 58 10.43 -2.26 1.04
CA GLU A 58 10.61 -2.51 2.47
C GLU A 58 9.25 -2.54 3.20
N ALA A 59 8.36 -1.59 2.89
CA ALA A 59 7.00 -1.58 3.43
C ALA A 59 6.20 -2.85 3.12
N ALA A 60 6.36 -3.42 1.92
CA ALA A 60 5.72 -4.66 1.53
C ALA A 60 6.29 -5.87 2.28
N GLU A 61 7.62 -5.93 2.45
CA GLU A 61 8.32 -7.03 3.14
C GLU A 61 7.99 -7.10 4.64
N VAL A 62 7.79 -5.95 5.29
CA VAL A 62 7.44 -5.92 6.73
C VAL A 62 5.93 -6.01 7.00
N CYS A 63 5.10 -6.00 5.96
CA CYS A 63 3.65 -6.03 6.14
C CYS A 63 3.23 -7.41 6.72
N PRO A 64 2.68 -7.47 7.94
CA PRO A 64 2.40 -8.75 8.62
C PRO A 64 1.29 -9.57 7.94
N VAL A 65 0.51 -8.94 7.06
CA VAL A 65 -0.60 -9.53 6.31
C VAL A 65 -0.35 -9.52 4.80
N GLU A 66 0.86 -9.14 4.38
CA GLU A 66 1.33 -9.18 2.99
C GLU A 66 0.36 -8.53 1.97
N CYS A 67 -0.36 -7.49 2.38
CA CYS A 67 -1.40 -6.84 1.57
C CYS A 67 -0.88 -5.80 0.56
N ILE A 68 0.44 -5.68 0.40
CA ILE A 68 1.10 -4.77 -0.55
C ILE A 68 1.86 -5.63 -1.57
N LYS A 69 1.47 -5.57 -2.84
CA LYS A 69 2.10 -6.30 -3.95
C LYS A 69 2.83 -5.33 -4.88
N ILE A 70 3.98 -5.77 -5.38
CA ILE A 70 4.79 -5.00 -6.34
C ILE A 70 4.96 -5.85 -7.59
N LEU A 71 4.48 -5.32 -8.71
CA LEU A 71 4.60 -5.93 -10.04
C LEU A 71 5.56 -5.09 -10.89
N SER A 72 6.59 -5.74 -11.40
CA SER A 72 7.58 -5.17 -12.33
C SER A 72 7.10 -5.23 -13.76
#